data_AF-A0A0B6YSP4-F1
#
_entry.id   AF-A0A0B6YSP4-F1
#
_cell.length_a   1.000
_cell.length_b   1.000
_cell.length_c   1.000
_cell.angle_alpha   90.00
_cell.angle_beta   90.00
_cell.angle_gamma   90.00
#
_symmetry.space_group_name_H-M   'P 1'
#
loop_
_entity.id
_entity.type
_entity.pdbx_description
1 polymer ?
#
loop_
_entity_poly.entity_id
_entity_poly.type
_entity_poly.pdbx_seq_one_letter_code
_entity_poly.pdbx_strand_id
1 'polypeptide(L)'
;KDAMTSDNMECYTKALKVSEPRKQKVLLRVIKRLLSTDPRHVDSMRKSGDGLAKTVQSLANTASSHADIGLSSVAAEILKMTGHMS
;
A
#
# COMPACT_ATOMS: atom_id res chain seq x y z
N LYS A 1 9.03 -2.25 -16.84
CA LYS A 1 7.85 -1.37 -17.03
C LYS A 1 7.45 -0.89 -15.64
N ASP A 2 7.13 0.39 -15.46
CA ASP A 2 6.68 0.90 -14.16
C ASP A 2 5.35 0.24 -13.78
N ALA A 3 5.31 -0.44 -12.64
CA ALA A 3 4.12 -1.08 -12.10
C ALA A 3 3.27 -0.14 -11.22
N MET A 4 3.82 1.02 -10.85
CA MET A 4 3.16 2.04 -10.03
C MET A 4 2.67 3.23 -10.87
N THR A 5 2.13 2.96 -12.06
CA THR A 5 1.43 3.98 -12.85
C THR A 5 0.17 4.47 -12.12
N SER A 6 -0.35 5.64 -12.50
CA SER A 6 -1.60 6.19 -11.93
C SER A 6 -2.76 5.19 -12.00
N ASP A 7 -2.98 4.59 -13.18
CA ASP A 7 -4.06 3.61 -13.39
C ASP A 7 -3.91 2.39 -12.49
N ASN A 8 -2.68 1.86 -12.36
CA ASN A 8 -2.42 0.71 -11.50
C ASN A 8 -2.65 1.06 -10.03
N MET A 9 -2.21 2.23 -9.57
CA MET A 9 -2.43 2.69 -8.20
C MET A 9 -3.92 2.90 -7.90
N GLU A 10 -4.71 3.36 -8.86
CA GLU A 10 -6.16 3.44 -8.74
C GLU A 10 -6.79 2.03 -8.64
N CYS A 11 -6.34 1.08 -9.47
CA CYS A 11 -6.76 -0.32 -9.39
C CYS A 11 -6.43 -0.94 -8.02
N TYR A 12 -5.22 -0.73 -7.51
CA TYR A 12 -4.82 -1.20 -6.18
C TYR A 12 -5.67 -0.57 -5.07
N THR A 13 -5.95 0.73 -5.18
CA THR A 13 -6.82 1.46 -4.25
C THR A 13 -8.22 0.84 -4.20
N LYS A 14 -8.84 0.64 -5.36
CA LYS A 14 -10.17 0.01 -5.46
C LYS A 14 -10.14 -1.42 -4.90
N ALA A 15 -9.14 -2.21 -5.28
CA ALA A 15 -8.99 -3.59 -4.82
C ALA A 15 -8.82 -3.68 -3.30
N LEU A 16 -8.02 -2.81 -2.68
CA LEU A 16 -7.83 -2.77 -1.23
C LEU A 16 -9.13 -2.43 -0.49
N LYS A 17 -9.92 -1.47 -1.00
CA LYS A 17 -11.18 -1.05 -0.35
C LYS A 17 -12.26 -2.12 -0.34
N VAL A 18 -12.35 -2.96 -1.38
CA VAL A 18 -13.41 -3.98 -1.52
C VAL A 18 -12.97 -5.39 -1.09
N SER A 19 -11.70 -5.56 -0.72
CA SER A 19 -11.16 -6.86 -0.33
C SER A 19 -11.31 -7.15 1.15
N GLU A 20 -11.57 -8.42 1.47
CA GLU A 20 -11.48 -8.94 2.85
C GLU A 20 -10.04 -8.81 3.41
N PRO A 21 -9.85 -8.74 4.75
CA PRO A 21 -8.55 -8.51 5.39
C PRO A 21 -7.42 -9.44 4.90
N ARG A 22 -7.72 -10.73 4.69
CA ARG A 22 -6.75 -11.70 4.17
C ARG A 22 -6.24 -11.33 2.78
N LYS A 23 -7.13 -10.87 1.89
CA LYS A 23 -6.79 -10.43 0.53
C LYS A 23 -6.10 -9.07 0.54
N GLN A 24 -6.52 -8.14 1.40
CA GLN A 24 -5.83 -6.86 1.61
C GLN A 24 -4.37 -7.08 1.98
N LYS A 25 -4.09 -7.99 2.92
CA LYS A 25 -2.71 -8.32 3.32
C LYS A 25 -1.85 -8.86 2.18
N VAL A 26 -2.43 -9.71 1.32
CA VAL A 26 -1.74 -10.22 0.12
C VAL A 26 -1.44 -9.07 -0.85
N LEU A 27 -2.42 -8.21 -1.12
CA LEU A 27 -2.24 -7.04 -1.99
C LEU A 27 -1.16 -6.09 -1.46
N LEU A 28 -1.17 -5.77 -0.17
CA LEU A 28 -0.12 -4.94 0.44
C LEU A 28 1.27 -5.57 0.29
N ARG A 29 1.39 -6.90 0.45
CA ARG A 29 2.68 -7.60 0.22
C ARG A 29 3.14 -7.50 -1.23
N VAL A 30 2.23 -7.59 -2.20
CA VAL A 30 2.55 -7.39 -3.62
C VAL A 30 3.03 -5.96 -3.86
N ILE A 31 2.30 -4.96 -3.36
CA ILE A 31 2.68 -3.54 -3.49
C ILE A 31 4.04 -3.28 -2.84
N LYS A 32 4.26 -3.75 -1.61
CA LYS A 32 5.57 -3.65 -0.93
C LYS A 32 6.67 -4.28 -1.79
N ARG A 33 6.44 -5.48 -2.35
CA ARG A 33 7.42 -6.15 -3.20
C ARG A 33 7.74 -5.32 -4.45
N LEU A 34 6.74 -4.75 -5.11
CA LEU A 34 6.95 -3.86 -6.26
C LEU A 34 7.83 -2.67 -5.87
N LEU A 35 7.49 -1.98 -4.77
CA LEU A 35 8.25 -0.85 -4.26
C LEU A 35 9.71 -1.21 -3.89
N SER A 36 9.97 -2.44 -3.44
CA SER A 36 11.33 -2.92 -3.13
C SER A 36 12.14 -3.35 -4.35
N THR A 37 11.51 -3.58 -5.50
CA THR A 37 12.19 -4.14 -6.70
C THR A 37 12.75 -3.09 -7.66
N ASP A 38 12.21 -1.87 -7.64
CA ASP A 38 12.61 -0.82 -8.57
C ASP A 38 12.40 0.56 -7.93
N PRO A 39 13.45 1.39 -7.79
CA PRO A 39 13.33 2.74 -7.22
C PRO A 39 12.30 3.62 -7.95
N ARG A 40 12.08 3.40 -9.25
CA ARG A 40 11.08 4.14 -10.03
C ARG A 40 9.68 3.96 -9.47
N HIS A 41 9.38 2.79 -8.90
CA HIS A 41 8.07 2.53 -8.27
C HIS A 41 7.84 3.40 -7.04
N VAL A 42 8.90 3.65 -6.25
CA VAL A 42 8.83 4.56 -5.09
C VAL A 42 8.64 6.00 -5.55
N ASP A 43 9.38 6.42 -6.58
CA ASP A 43 9.25 7.77 -7.13
C ASP A 43 7.86 8.03 -7.72
N SER A 44 7.30 7.07 -8.47
CA SER A 44 5.94 7.17 -9.00
C SER A 44 4.89 7.22 -7.89
N MET A 45 5.04 6.40 -6.84
CA MET A 45 4.15 6.46 -5.69
C MET A 45 4.27 7.77 -4.91
N ARG A 46 5.47 8.36 -4.79
CA ARG A 46 5.67 9.69 -4.17
C ARG A 46 5.00 10.82 -4.94
N LYS A 47 5.03 10.75 -6.27
CA LYS A 47 4.53 11.84 -7.14
C LYS A 47 3.03 11.81 -7.34
N SER A 48 2.42 10.62 -7.35
CA SER A 48 1.02 10.45 -7.77
C SER A 48 0.26 9.39 -6.97
N GLY A 49 0.80 8.94 -5.84
CA GLY A 49 0.25 7.85 -5.05
C GLY A 49 -0.67 8.23 -3.90
N ASP A 50 -1.05 9.50 -3.74
CA ASP A 50 -1.83 9.99 -2.59
C ASP A 50 -3.10 9.18 -2.30
N GLY A 51 -3.84 8.79 -3.34
CA GLY A 51 -5.06 7.99 -3.18
C GLY A 51 -4.79 6.59 -2.60
N LEU A 52 -3.71 5.96 -3.08
CA LEU A 52 -3.27 4.67 -2.58
C LEU A 52 -2.69 4.82 -1.16
N ALA A 53 -1.85 5.84 -0.93
CA ALA A 53 -1.26 6.12 0.38
C ALA A 53 -2.32 6.35 1.46
N LYS A 54 -3.37 7.15 1.19
CA LYS A 54 -4.51 7.34 2.10
C LYS A 54 -5.21 6.03 2.45
N THR A 55 -5.40 5.16 1.46
CA THR A 55 -6.04 3.85 1.66
C THR A 55 -5.14 2.92 2.49
N VAL A 56 -3.82 2.94 2.25
CA VAL A 56 -2.84 2.19 3.05
C VAL A 56 -2.81 2.72 4.49
N GLN A 57 -2.88 4.04 4.69
CA GLN A 57 -2.93 4.67 6.01
C GLN A 57 -4.18 4.28 6.80
N SER A 58 -5.35 4.24 6.17
CA SER A 58 -6.55 3.77 6.86
C SER A 58 -6.40 2.31 7.33
N LEU A 59 -5.78 1.45 6.51
CA LEU A 59 -5.51 0.07 6.89
C LEU A 59 -4.49 -0.03 8.04
N ALA A 60 -3.45 0.80 8.02
CA ALA A 60 -2.49 0.89 9.13
C ALA A 60 -3.18 1.21 10.47
N ASN A 61 -4.16 2.12 10.44
CA ASN A 61 -4.86 2.59 11.62
C ASN A 61 -5.94 1.62 12.15
N THR A 62 -6.30 0.57 11.41
CA THR A 62 -7.40 -0.36 11.79
C THR A 62 -6.93 -1.53 12.67
N ALA A 63 -5.80 -1.38 13.39
CA ALA A 63 -5.24 -2.45 14.23
C ALA A 63 -6.06 -2.67 15.51
N SER A 64 -7.02 -3.60 15.51
CA SER A 64 -7.76 -4.00 16.72
C SER A 64 -7.57 -5.47 17.12
N SER A 65 -7.09 -6.34 16.23
CA SER A 65 -6.78 -7.75 16.51
C SER A 65 -5.35 -8.17 16.11
N HIS A 66 -4.88 -9.35 16.55
CA HIS A 66 -3.58 -9.91 16.15
C HIS A 66 -3.43 -10.11 14.63
N ALA A 67 -4.52 -10.44 13.93
CA ALA A 67 -4.50 -10.56 12.48
C ALA A 67 -4.27 -9.19 11.82
N ASP A 68 -4.81 -8.14 12.44
CA ASP A 68 -4.71 -6.75 11.98
C ASP A 68 -3.32 -6.17 12.25
N ILE A 69 -2.62 -6.58 13.32
CA ILE A 69 -1.23 -6.13 13.59
C ILE A 69 -0.31 -6.44 12.40
N GLY A 70 -0.42 -7.65 11.83
CA GLY A 70 0.39 -8.04 10.69
C GLY A 70 -0.01 -7.36 9.38
N LEU A 71 -1.24 -6.86 9.26
CA LEU A 71 -1.69 -6.02 8.14
C LEU A 71 -1.15 -4.59 8.31
N SER A 72 -1.34 -4.02 9.50
CA SER A 72 -0.92 -2.66 9.86
C SER A 72 0.58 -2.47 9.79
N SER A 73 1.37 -3.48 10.19
CA SER A 73 2.83 -3.45 10.05
C SER A 73 3.26 -3.33 8.59
N VAL A 74 2.69 -4.11 7.68
CA VAL A 74 3.02 -4.03 6.25
C VAL A 74 2.57 -2.69 5.66
N ALA A 75 1.40 -2.19 6.06
CA ALA A 75 0.91 -0.88 5.64
C ALA A 75 1.86 0.26 6.09
N ALA A 76 2.31 0.24 7.35
CA ALA A 76 3.23 1.24 7.88
C ALA A 76 4.59 1.22 7.17
N GLU A 77 5.11 0.04 6.84
CA GLU A 77 6.36 -0.08 6.06
C GLU A 77 6.22 0.55 4.67
N ILE A 78 5.11 0.34 3.97
CA ILE A 78 4.85 0.95 2.66
C ILE A 78 4.83 2.48 2.76
N LEU A 79 4.14 3.02 3.76
CA LEU A 79 4.06 4.47 3.99
C LEU A 79 5.43 5.07 4.29
N LYS A 80 6.24 4.38 5.12
CA LYS A 80 7.61 4.78 5.41
C LYS A 80 8.50 4.77 4.16
N MET A 81 8.45 3.71 3.36
CA MET A 81 9.25 3.60 2.11
C MET A 81 8.93 4.74 1.13
N THR A 82 7.67 5.13 1.08
CA THR A 82 7.15 6.10 0.11
C THR A 82 7.09 7.52 0.64
N GLY A 83 7.43 7.76 1.92
CA GLY A 83 7.44 9.10 2.51
C GLY A 83 6.04 9.65 2.82
N HIS A 84 5.03 8.79 2.94
CA HIS A 84 3.65 9.16 3.29
C HIS A 84 3.30 8.84 4.75
N MET A 85 4.29 8.52 5.58
CA MET A 85 4.08 8.28 7.00
C MET A 85 4.00 9.64 7.70
N SER A 86 2.81 9.97 8.22
CA SER A 86 2.55 11.16 9.04
C SER A 86 3.20 11.07 10.42
#